data_AF-A0A9E2Y811-F1
#
_entry.id   AF-A0A9E2Y811-F1
#
_cell.length_a   1.000
_cell.length_b   1.000
_cell.length_c   1.000
_cell.angle_alpha   90.00
_cell.angle_beta   90.00
_cell.angle_gamma   90.00
#
_symmetry.space_group_name_H-M   'P 1'
#
loop_
_entity.id
_entity.type
_entity.pdbx_description
1 polymer ?
#
loop_
_entity_poly.entity_id
_entity_poly.type
_entity_poly.pdbx_seq_one_letter_code
_entity_poly.pdbx_strand_id
1 'polypeptide(L)'
;MEFYSILLDARPQKAFVDYALFVTEQPPLELALEQAPVSDAFDGHFGIYMETAHDVERAITRLKSAGLASSIERRQTCCYANQTKVWAIDPAGRRWELYTVHEDTEDRDSGSTCCADGGDQSCCIA
;
A
#
# COMPACT_ATOMS: atom_id res chain seq x y z
N MET A 1 -12.10 6.76 -11.20
CA MET A 1 -11.61 5.78 -12.19
C MET A 1 -10.11 5.88 -12.43
N GLU A 2 -9.58 7.06 -12.75
CA GLU A 2 -8.13 7.26 -13.03
C GLU A 2 -7.21 6.66 -11.97
N PHE A 3 -7.50 6.92 -10.68
CA PHE A 3 -6.76 6.32 -9.55
C PHE A 3 -6.60 4.80 -9.69
N TYR A 4 -7.70 4.05 -9.86
CA TYR A 4 -7.65 2.59 -9.94
C TYR A 4 -6.95 2.08 -11.19
N SER A 5 -7.10 2.78 -12.32
CA SER A 5 -6.38 2.43 -13.53
C SER A 5 -4.86 2.58 -13.37
N ILE A 6 -4.42 3.63 -12.67
CA ILE A 6 -2.99 3.83 -12.39
C ILE A 6 -2.53 2.86 -11.29
N LEU A 7 -3.32 2.64 -10.24
CA LEU A 7 -2.99 1.71 -9.15
C LEU A 7 -2.74 0.30 -9.70
N LEU A 8 -3.68 -0.20 -10.50
CA LEU A 8 -3.70 -1.57 -11.04
C LEU A 8 -2.93 -1.73 -12.35
N ASP A 9 -2.44 -0.65 -12.95
CA ASP A 9 -1.84 -0.66 -14.30
C ASP A 9 -2.74 -1.26 -15.38
N ALA A 10 -4.05 -1.03 -15.24
CA ALA A 10 -5.07 -1.70 -16.03
C ALA A 10 -6.22 -0.78 -16.40
N ARG A 11 -6.94 -1.14 -17.45
CA ARG A 11 -8.25 -0.55 -17.77
C ARG A 11 -9.35 -1.43 -17.20
N PRO A 12 -10.49 -0.87 -16.78
CA PRO A 12 -11.61 -1.67 -16.35
C PRO A 12 -12.13 -2.51 -17.53
N GLN A 13 -12.49 -3.77 -17.26
CA GLN A 13 -13.14 -4.65 -18.22
C GLN A 13 -14.60 -4.23 -18.43
N LYS A 14 -15.26 -3.70 -17.39
CA LYS A 14 -16.60 -3.09 -17.45
C LYS A 14 -16.55 -1.71 -16.82
N ALA A 15 -17.18 -0.72 -17.45
CA ALA A 15 -17.30 0.63 -16.91
C ALA A 15 -18.68 1.21 -17.25
N PHE A 16 -19.44 1.50 -16.20
CA PHE A 16 -20.75 2.13 -16.23
C PHE A 16 -20.74 3.36 -15.31
N VAL A 17 -21.86 4.08 -15.25
CA VAL A 17 -21.97 5.33 -14.47
C VAL A 17 -21.73 5.11 -12.98
N ASP A 18 -22.16 3.97 -12.45
CA ASP A 18 -22.21 3.59 -11.04
C ASP A 18 -21.37 2.34 -10.72
N TYR A 19 -20.72 1.73 -11.72
CA TYR A 19 -20.02 0.47 -11.58
C TYR A 19 -18.76 0.40 -12.45
N ALA A 20 -17.68 -0.16 -11.92
CA ALA A 20 -16.55 -0.61 -12.72
C ALA A 20 -16.00 -1.96 -12.23
N LEU A 21 -15.52 -2.79 -13.16
CA LEU A 21 -14.87 -4.06 -12.86
C LEU A 21 -13.46 -4.06 -13.44
N PHE A 22 -12.46 -4.33 -12.61
CA PHE A 22 -11.11 -4.64 -13.03
C PHE A 22 -10.85 -6.13 -12.84
N VAL A 23 -10.26 -6.75 -13.85
CA VAL A 23 -9.72 -8.10 -13.78
C VAL A 23 -8.30 -8.04 -14.32
N THR A 24 -7.32 -8.35 -13.48
CA THR A 24 -5.89 -8.33 -13.84
C THR A 24 -5.30 -9.73 -13.75
N GLU A 25 -4.29 -10.02 -14.56
CA GLU A 25 -3.58 -11.30 -14.54
C GLU A 25 -2.35 -11.28 -13.60
N GLN A 26 -1.69 -10.13 -13.48
CA GLN A 26 -0.48 -9.95 -12.68
C GLN A 26 -0.52 -8.61 -11.91
N PRO A 27 -0.88 -8.62 -10.61
CA PRO A 27 -1.32 -9.79 -9.84
C PRO A 27 -2.72 -10.26 -10.27
N PRO A 28 -3.09 -11.54 -10.05
CA PRO A 28 -4.44 -12.01 -10.26
C PRO A 28 -5.38 -11.33 -9.25
N LEU A 29 -6.26 -10.47 -9.74
CA LEU A 29 -7.19 -9.70 -8.91
C LEU A 29 -8.48 -9.46 -9.69
N GLU A 30 -9.61 -9.61 -9.00
CA GLU A 30 -10.90 -9.09 -9.43
C GLU A 30 -11.34 -7.99 -8.45
N LEU A 31 -11.49 -6.76 -8.93
CA LEU A 31 -11.93 -5.62 -8.14
C LEU A 31 -13.17 -5.00 -8.78
N ALA A 32 -14.31 -5.20 -8.14
CA ALA A 32 -15.55 -4.50 -8.44
C ALA A 32 -15.64 -3.21 -7.62
N LEU A 33 -15.96 -2.10 -8.28
CA LEU A 33 -16.15 -0.79 -7.69
C LEU A 33 -17.60 -0.38 -7.93
N GLU A 34 -18.32 -0.11 -6.85
CA GLU A 34 -19.68 0.40 -6.90
C GLU A 34 -19.72 1.82 -6.33
N GLN A 35 -20.55 2.66 -6.93
CA GLN A 35 -20.81 3.99 -6.41
C GLN A 35 -21.65 3.86 -5.13
N ALA A 36 -21.02 4.08 -3.99
CA ALA A 36 -21.68 4.17 -2.70
C ALA A 36 -21.60 5.61 -2.17
N PRO A 37 -22.57 6.05 -1.33
CA PRO A 37 -22.39 7.25 -0.52
C PRO A 37 -21.08 7.13 0.27
N VAL A 38 -20.35 8.24 0.40
CA VAL A 38 -19.17 8.27 1.28
C VAL A 38 -19.68 8.08 2.71
N SER A 39 -19.38 6.93 3.32
CA SER A 39 -19.62 6.72 4.75
C SER A 39 -18.50 7.36 5.56
N ASP A 40 -18.66 7.41 6.88
CA ASP A 40 -17.60 7.80 7.80
C ASP A 40 -16.29 7.04 7.53
N ALA A 41 -15.17 7.66 7.92
CA ALA A 41 -13.81 7.25 7.58
C ALA A 41 -13.57 5.75 7.79
N PHE A 42 -13.17 5.06 6.72
CA PHE A 42 -12.67 3.68 6.79
C PHE A 42 -11.31 3.69 7.50
N ASP A 43 -11.27 3.14 8.72
CA ASP A 43 -10.06 3.08 9.57
C ASP A 43 -9.09 1.93 9.19
N GLY A 44 -9.22 1.41 7.96
CA GLY A 44 -8.42 0.30 7.47
C GLY A 44 -7.57 0.65 6.26
N HIS A 45 -7.02 -0.38 5.65
CA HIS A 45 -6.39 -0.31 4.33
C HIS A 45 -6.68 -1.58 3.54
N PHE A 46 -6.45 -1.50 2.24
CA PHE A 46 -6.45 -2.65 1.33
C PHE A 46 -5.03 -2.94 0.89
N GLY A 47 -4.69 -4.22 0.77
CA GLY A 47 -3.38 -4.68 0.31
C GLY A 47 -3.50 -5.43 -1.00
N ILE A 48 -2.60 -5.13 -1.94
CA ILE A 48 -2.39 -5.89 -3.17
C ILE A 48 -1.01 -6.51 -3.08
N TYR A 49 -0.99 -7.83 -2.90
CA TYR A 49 0.24 -8.61 -2.93
C TYR A 49 0.78 -8.68 -4.36
N MET A 50 2.10 -8.46 -4.48
CA MET A 50 2.87 -8.57 -5.71
C MET A 50 3.88 -9.70 -5.55
N GLU A 51 3.99 -10.53 -6.58
CA GLU A 51 4.84 -11.73 -6.55
C GLU A 51 6.32 -11.39 -6.36
N THR A 52 6.80 -10.29 -6.96
CA THR A 52 8.22 -9.92 -6.88
C THR A 52 8.45 -8.49 -6.43
N ALA A 53 9.62 -8.24 -5.85
CA ALA A 53 10.09 -6.88 -5.54
C ALA A 53 10.21 -6.00 -6.77
N HIS A 54 10.54 -6.59 -7.92
CA HIS A 54 10.60 -5.86 -9.19
C HIS A 54 9.21 -5.33 -9.60
N ASP A 55 8.15 -6.08 -9.35
CA ASP A 55 6.77 -5.62 -9.60
C ASP A 55 6.39 -4.44 -8.70
N VAL A 56 6.78 -4.48 -7.42
CA VAL A 56 6.58 -3.35 -6.50
C VAL A 56 7.39 -2.12 -6.93
N GLU A 57 8.63 -2.28 -7.41
CA GLU A 57 9.42 -1.14 -7.91
C GLU A 57 8.84 -0.52 -9.19
N ARG A 58 8.23 -1.33 -10.07
CA ARG A 58 7.45 -0.79 -11.21
C ARG A 58 6.25 0.00 -10.72
N ALA A 59 5.51 -0.54 -9.74
CA ALA A 59 4.38 0.16 -9.14
C ALA A 59 4.81 1.47 -8.45
N ILE A 60 5.92 1.48 -7.72
CA ILE A 60 6.50 2.68 -7.12
C ILE A 60 6.78 3.73 -8.20
N THR A 61 7.44 3.34 -9.29
CA THR A 61 7.79 4.26 -10.39
C THR A 61 6.53 4.85 -11.02
N ARG A 62 5.53 4.01 -11.30
CA ARG A 62 4.24 4.40 -11.88
C ARG A 62 3.48 5.38 -10.97
N LEU A 63 3.30 5.01 -9.69
CA LEU A 63 2.57 5.82 -8.71
C LEU A 63 3.27 7.15 -8.40
N LYS A 64 4.61 7.17 -8.32
CA LYS A 64 5.38 8.41 -8.19
C LYS A 64 5.17 9.34 -9.38
N SER A 65 5.28 8.80 -10.60
CA SER A 65 5.16 9.59 -11.82
C SER A 65 3.76 10.22 -11.97
N ALA A 66 2.74 9.55 -11.43
CA ALA A 66 1.37 10.05 -11.38
C ALA A 66 1.05 10.93 -10.15
N GLY A 67 2.01 11.14 -9.23
CA GLY A 67 1.78 11.91 -8.00
C GLY A 67 0.86 11.22 -6.98
N LEU A 68 0.68 9.89 -7.07
CA LEU A 68 -0.23 9.11 -6.21
C LEU A 68 0.47 8.40 -5.05
N ALA A 69 1.80 8.29 -5.07
CA ALA A 69 2.56 7.64 -4.00
C ALA A 69 2.56 8.52 -2.73
N SER A 70 1.96 8.03 -1.63
CA SER A 70 1.90 8.75 -0.35
C SER A 70 3.06 8.41 0.59
N SER A 71 3.50 7.15 0.61
CA SER A 71 4.73 6.73 1.30
C SER A 71 5.32 5.49 0.63
N ILE A 72 6.63 5.28 0.83
CA ILE A 72 7.36 4.15 0.26
C ILE A 72 8.31 3.60 1.33
N GLU A 73 8.24 2.30 1.52
CA GLU A 73 9.04 1.58 2.50
C GLU A 73 9.79 0.46 1.77
N ARG A 74 11.12 0.47 1.84
CA ARG A 74 11.99 -0.52 1.20
C ARG A 74 12.74 -1.32 2.23
N ARG A 75 12.70 -2.64 2.09
CA ARG A 75 13.34 -3.62 2.98
C ARG A 75 13.12 -3.33 4.46
N GLN A 76 11.92 -2.90 4.82
CA GLN A 76 11.56 -2.64 6.22
C GLN A 76 10.93 -3.88 6.82
N THR A 77 11.30 -4.20 8.07
CA THR A 77 10.64 -5.27 8.82
C THR A 77 9.32 -4.74 9.35
N CYS A 78 8.20 -5.34 8.95
CA CYS A 78 6.87 -4.99 9.44
C CYS A 78 6.06 -6.29 9.56
N CYS A 79 5.36 -6.46 10.68
CA CYS A 79 4.47 -7.60 10.89
C CYS A 79 5.12 -8.98 10.63
N TYR A 80 6.32 -9.22 11.17
CA TYR A 80 7.04 -10.50 11.03
C TYR A 80 7.53 -10.78 9.60
N ALA A 81 7.75 -9.75 8.78
CA ALA A 81 8.31 -9.92 7.44
C ALA A 81 9.16 -8.71 7.02
N ASN A 82 10.25 -8.96 6.30
CA ASN A 82 10.94 -7.92 5.55
C ASN A 82 10.14 -7.64 4.26
N GLN A 83 9.67 -6.41 4.09
CA GLN A 83 8.77 -6.06 3.01
C GLN A 83 9.30 -4.89 2.18
N THR A 84 8.78 -4.79 0.96
CA THR A 84 8.83 -3.53 0.20
C THR A 84 7.41 -3.20 -0.22
N LYS A 85 7.00 -1.95 0.04
CA LYS A 85 5.65 -1.49 -0.21
C LYS A 85 5.61 -0.03 -0.65
N VAL A 86 4.57 0.28 -1.41
CA VAL A 86 4.17 1.64 -1.74
C VAL A 86 2.73 1.86 -1.35
N TRP A 87 2.48 3.00 -0.72
CA TRP A 87 1.15 3.42 -0.31
C TRP A 87 0.58 4.44 -1.27
N ALA A 88 -0.75 4.40 -1.43
CA ALA A 88 -1.54 5.39 -2.12
C ALA A 88 -2.86 5.63 -1.36
N ILE A 89 -3.48 6.79 -1.58
CA ILE A 89 -4.78 7.15 -0.98
C ILE A 89 -5.76 7.36 -2.13
N ASP A 90 -6.88 6.65 -2.11
CA ASP A 90 -7.90 6.76 -3.14
C ASP A 90 -8.77 8.03 -2.96
N PRO A 91 -9.59 8.41 -3.96
CA PRO A 91 -10.42 9.61 -3.86
C PRO A 91 -11.46 9.60 -2.73
N ALA A 92 -11.76 8.43 -2.14
CA ALA A 92 -12.64 8.28 -0.99
C ALA A 92 -11.86 8.27 0.34
N GLY A 93 -10.55 8.54 0.32
CA GLY A 93 -9.69 8.57 1.49
C GLY A 93 -9.20 7.21 1.97
N ARG A 94 -9.46 6.12 1.24
CA ARG A 94 -9.05 4.77 1.65
C ARG A 94 -7.58 4.54 1.31
N ARG A 95 -6.85 3.92 2.23
CA ARG A 95 -5.43 3.59 2.04
C ARG A 95 -5.28 2.28 1.28
N TRP A 96 -4.34 2.27 0.34
CA TRP A 96 -3.96 1.11 -0.46
C TRP A 96 -2.46 0.89 -0.33
N GLU A 97 -2.03 -0.35 -0.10
CA GLU A 97 -0.63 -0.78 -0.23
C GLU A 97 -0.46 -1.77 -1.39
N LEU A 98 0.59 -1.58 -2.17
CA LEU A 98 1.10 -2.59 -3.10
C LEU A 98 2.42 -3.08 -2.52
N TYR A 99 2.53 -4.36 -2.22
CA TYR A 99 3.65 -4.87 -1.44
C TYR A 99 4.11 -6.26 -1.88
N THR A 100 5.33 -6.61 -1.49
CA THR A 100 5.86 -7.97 -1.54
C THR A 100 6.55 -8.30 -0.21
N VAL A 101 6.72 -9.59 0.06
CA VAL A 101 7.47 -10.12 1.21
C VAL A 101 8.78 -10.70 0.69
N HIS A 102 9.90 -10.24 1.23
CA HIS A 102 11.23 -10.78 0.91
C HIS A 102 11.53 -12.04 1.73
N GLU A 103 11.25 -11.98 3.03
CA GLU A 103 11.44 -13.08 3.98
C GLU A 103 10.58 -12.84 5.22
N ASP A 104 10.16 -13.92 5.88
CA ASP A 104 9.52 -13.88 7.19
C ASP A 104 10.59 -13.68 8.28
N THR A 105 10.23 -12.99 9.38
CA THR A 105 11.10 -12.65 10.50
C THR A 105 10.38 -12.90 11.82
N GLU A 106 11.09 -13.28 12.88
CA GLU A 106 10.48 -13.40 14.22
C GLU A 106 10.24 -12.03 14.88
N ASP A 107 10.85 -10.97 14.33
CA ASP A 107 10.73 -9.61 14.81
C ASP A 107 9.46 -8.94 14.28
N ARG A 108 8.70 -8.32 15.20
CA ARG A 108 7.65 -7.35 14.87
C ARG A 108 8.19 -5.98 15.20
N ASP A 109 8.66 -5.23 14.20
CA ASP A 109 9.01 -3.84 14.43
C ASP A 109 7.73 -3.03 14.68
N SER A 110 7.47 -2.70 15.95
CA SER A 110 6.48 -1.73 16.36
C SER A 110 7.16 -0.37 16.33
N GLY A 111 7.16 0.30 15.18
CA GLY A 111 7.84 1.59 14.99
C GLY A 111 7.70 2.50 16.22
N SER A 112 8.86 2.91 16.74
CA SER A 112 9.12 3.72 17.95
C SER A 112 9.46 2.93 19.22
N THR A 113 10.75 2.57 19.36
CA THR A 113 11.42 2.57 20.67
C THR A 113 12.32 3.80 20.80
N CYS A 114 11.72 4.99 20.81
CA CYS A 114 12.39 6.20 21.33
C CYS A 114 12.05 6.47 22.80
N CYS A 115 11.19 5.66 23.43
CA CYS A 115 10.88 5.74 24.85
C CYS A 115 10.67 4.33 25.42
N ALA A 116 11.76 3.62 25.75
CA ALA A 116 11.67 2.58 26.76
C ALA A 116 11.84 3.28 28.11
N ASP A 117 10.72 3.52 28.79
CA ASP A 117 10.71 4.09 30.13
C ASP A 117 11.39 3.11 31.09
N GLY A 118 12.63 3.42 31.42
CA GLY A 118 13.51 2.56 32.19
C GLY A 118 14.90 3.17 32.40
N GLY A 119 14.95 4.49 32.62
CA GLY A 119 16.07 5.20 33.24
C GLY A 119 17.45 5.03 32.59
N ASP A 120 17.76 5.84 31.58
CA ASP A 120 18.98 6.67 31.64
C ASP A 120 18.88 7.82 30.64
N GLN A 121 19.06 9.05 31.12
CA GLN A 121 19.13 10.24 30.28
C GLN A 121 20.55 10.33 29.69
N SER A 122 20.80 9.64 28.59
CA SER A 122 21.99 9.93 27.79
C SER A 122 21.84 9.45 26.35
N CYS A 123 20.99 10.14 25.57
CA CYS A 123 21.03 10.06 24.11
C CYS A 123 20.77 11.43 23.47
N CYS A 124 21.53 12.43 23.90
CA CYS A 124 21.68 13.72 23.20
C CYS A 124 23.13 14.21 23.30
N ILE A 125 24.05 13.59 22.53
CA ILE A 125 25.35 14.15 22.13
C ILE A 125 25.62 13.53 20.73
N ALA A 126 25.85 14.25 19.62
CA ALA A 126 26.39 15.58 19.38
C ALA A 126 25.63 16.31 18.25
#